data_AF-A0A3D4V2Y5-F1
#
_entry.id   AF-A0A3D4V2Y5-F1
#
_cell.length_a   1.000
_cell.length_b   1.000
_cell.length_c   1.000
_cell.angle_alpha   90.00
_cell.angle_beta   90.00
_cell.angle_gamma   90.00
#
_symmetry.space_group_name_H-M   'P 1'
#
loop_
_entity.id
_entity.type
_entity.pdbx_description
1 polymer ?
#
loop_
_entity_poly.entity_id
_entity_poly.type
_entity_poly.pdbx_seq_one_letter_code
_entity_poly.pdbx_strand_id
1 'polypeptide(L)'
;MDNAFQKLDAITESIIEKHSVTISREMLSEKKYKDRFLVKLGRRLIPINASEIAYFQAEEKMVFLVLKKGKRYIINYTLSELEELMNPREFFRLN
;
A
#
# COMPACT_ATOMS: atom_id res chain seq x y z
N MET A 1 -21.48 -24.76 44.85
CA MET A 1 -20.65 -25.47 43.84
C MET A 1 -20.14 -24.42 42.85
N ASP A 2 -19.43 -23.39 43.33
CA ASP A 2 -19.31 -22.13 42.57
C ASP A 2 -17.86 -21.69 42.31
N ASN A 3 -16.87 -22.40 42.86
CA ASN A 3 -15.46 -22.04 42.68
C ASN A 3 -14.81 -22.64 41.41
N ALA A 4 -15.42 -23.67 40.80
CA ALA A 4 -14.87 -24.31 39.61
C ALA A 4 -15.08 -23.46 38.34
N PHE A 5 -16.23 -22.78 38.24
CA PHE A 5 -16.56 -21.91 37.12
C PHE A 5 -15.79 -20.59 37.15
N GLN A 6 -15.65 -19.97 38.33
CA GLN A 6 -14.86 -18.75 38.48
C GLN A 6 -13.38 -18.93 38.11
N LYS A 7 -12.82 -20.12 38.39
CA LYS A 7 -11.43 -20.44 38.01
C LYS A 7 -11.28 -20.71 36.52
N LEU A 8 -12.31 -21.26 35.87
CA LEU A 8 -12.35 -21.44 34.41
C LEU A 8 -12.42 -20.08 33.70
N ASP A 9 -13.30 -19.18 34.14
CA ASP A 9 -13.43 -17.84 33.57
C ASP A 9 -12.11 -17.05 33.71
N ALA A 10 -11.49 -17.10 34.89
CA ALA A 10 -10.19 -16.44 35.13
C ALA A 10 -9.05 -17.02 34.29
N ILE A 11 -9.07 -18.33 34.01
CA ILE A 11 -8.09 -18.98 33.12
C ILE A 11 -8.36 -18.59 31.67
N THR A 12 -9.63 -18.52 31.25
CA THR A 12 -10.02 -18.10 29.90
C THR A 12 -9.63 -16.64 29.64
N GLU A 13 -9.91 -15.74 30.58
CA GLU A 13 -9.52 -14.33 30.51
C GLU A 13 -8.00 -14.16 30.45
N SER A 14 -7.25 -14.90 31.30
CA SER A 14 -5.78 -14.87 31.30
C SER A 14 -5.17 -15.42 29.99
N ILE A 15 -5.81 -16.40 29.34
CA ILE A 15 -5.36 -16.94 28.05
C ILE A 15 -5.61 -15.93 26.93
N ILE A 16 -6.76 -15.25 26.94
CA ILE A 16 -7.11 -14.22 25.94
C ILE A 16 -6.19 -13.01 26.06
N GLU A 17 -6.00 -12.49 27.28
CA GLU A 17 -5.20 -11.28 27.53
C GLU A 17 -3.71 -11.49 27.15
N LYS A 18 -3.19 -12.70 27.40
CA LYS A 18 -1.80 -13.08 27.06
C LYS A 18 -1.59 -13.31 25.55
N HIS A 19 -2.66 -13.57 24.78
CA HIS A 19 -2.59 -13.73 23.31
C HIS A 19 -2.96 -12.45 22.53
N SER A 20 -3.67 -11.49 23.13
CA SER A 20 -4.05 -10.24 22.44
C SER A 20 -2.89 -9.27 22.19
N VAL A 21 -1.77 -9.38 22.91
CA VAL A 21 -0.68 -8.38 22.85
C VAL A 21 0.32 -8.63 21.70
N THR A 22 0.17 -9.74 20.95
CA THR A 22 1.05 -10.05 19.80
C THR A 22 0.42 -9.76 18.44
N ILE A 23 -0.69 -8.99 18.38
CA ILE A 23 -1.09 -8.35 17.13
C ILE A 23 -0.02 -7.30 16.81
N SER A 24 0.99 -7.74 16.06
CA SER A 24 2.17 -7.00 15.66
C SER A 24 1.77 -5.59 15.21
N ARG A 25 2.47 -4.56 15.70
CA ARG A 25 2.29 -3.15 15.28
C ARG A 25 2.24 -2.95 13.76
N GLU A 26 2.75 -3.90 12.98
CA GLU A 26 2.64 -3.97 11.52
C GLU A 26 1.21 -4.14 11.00
N MET A 27 0.32 -4.87 11.71
CA MET A 27 -1.09 -5.03 11.33
C MET A 27 -1.91 -3.74 11.54
N LEU A 28 -1.46 -2.84 12.42
CA LEU A 28 -2.09 -1.55 12.72
C LEU A 28 -1.47 -0.38 11.95
N SER A 29 -0.31 -0.58 11.31
CA SER A 29 0.30 0.41 10.43
C SER A 29 -0.30 0.22 9.03
N GLU A 30 -1.37 0.96 8.72
CA GLU A 30 -1.85 1.08 7.34
C GLU A 30 -0.66 1.45 6.45
N LYS A 31 -0.28 0.53 5.54
CA LYS A 31 0.79 0.78 4.57
C LYS A 31 0.39 2.00 3.76
N LYS A 32 1.10 3.11 3.95
CA LYS A 32 0.84 4.35 3.21
C LYS A 32 1.38 4.19 1.79
N TYR A 33 0.47 4.12 0.83
CA TYR A 33 0.79 4.13 -0.58
C TYR A 33 1.01 5.55 -1.09
N LYS A 34 1.77 5.68 -2.17
CA LYS A 34 2.08 6.96 -2.81
C LYS A 34 0.85 7.48 -3.54
N ASP A 35 0.39 8.66 -3.15
CA ASP A 35 -0.80 9.32 -3.72
C ASP A 35 -0.44 10.36 -4.81
N ARG A 36 0.83 10.79 -4.87
CA ARG A 36 1.30 11.84 -5.79
C ARG A 36 2.64 11.52 -6.44
N PHE A 37 2.71 11.76 -7.74
CA PHE A 37 3.90 11.62 -8.57
C PHE A 37 4.33 12.98 -9.12
N LEU A 38 5.61 13.30 -9.00
CA LEU A 38 6.17 14.49 -9.64
C LEU A 38 6.64 14.11 -11.05
N VAL A 39 6.01 14.70 -12.06
CA VAL A 39 6.41 14.51 -13.46
C VAL A 39 7.09 15.78 -13.98
N LYS A 40 8.13 15.61 -14.80
CA LYS A 40 8.84 16.73 -15.41
C LYS A 40 8.13 17.19 -16.69
N LEU A 41 7.81 18.47 -16.77
CA LEU A 41 7.34 19.14 -17.98
C LEU A 41 8.24 20.33 -18.29
N GLY A 42 9.21 20.12 -19.19
CA GLY A 42 10.25 21.09 -19.47
C GLY A 42 11.07 21.41 -18.22
N ARG A 43 10.95 22.64 -17.72
CA ARG A 43 11.62 23.12 -16.49
C ARG A 43 10.77 23.02 -15.22
N ARG A 44 9.51 22.57 -15.32
CA ARG A 44 8.57 22.51 -14.19
C ARG A 44 8.38 21.07 -13.73
N LEU A 45 8.14 20.89 -12.44
CA LEU A 45 7.62 19.65 -11.87
C LEU A 45 6.12 19.83 -11.61
N ILE A 46 5.33 18.87 -12.06
CA ILE A 46 3.87 18.88 -11.89
C ILE A 46 3.50 17.69 -11.01
N PRO A 47 2.79 17.91 -9.89
CA PRO A 47 2.22 16.81 -9.12
C PRO A 47 1.02 16.21 -9.87
N ILE A 48 1.03 14.90 -10.02
CA ILE A 48 -0.05 14.10 -10.58
C ILE A 48 -0.61 13.24 -9.44
N ASN A 49 -1.94 13.24 -9.27
CA ASN A 49 -2.57 12.35 -8.29
C ASN A 49 -2.63 10.91 -8.82
N ALA A 50 -2.38 9.92 -7.96
CA ALA A 50 -2.48 8.49 -8.31
C ALA A 50 -3.84 8.13 -8.90
N SER A 51 -4.92 8.76 -8.44
CA SER A 51 -6.28 8.58 -8.99
C SER A 51 -6.45 9.04 -10.44
N GLU A 52 -5.55 9.88 -10.97
CA GLU A 52 -5.55 10.32 -12.38
C GLU A 52 -4.78 9.35 -13.29
N ILE A 53 -3.99 8.45 -12.71
CA ILE A 53 -3.16 7.48 -13.42
C ILE A 53 -4.04 6.32 -13.88
N ALA A 54 -3.87 5.91 -15.14
CA ALA A 54 -4.53 4.73 -15.70
C ALA A 54 -3.65 3.48 -15.54
N TYR A 55 -2.37 3.59 -15.90
CA TYR A 55 -1.41 2.50 -15.79
C TYR A 55 0.03 3.04 -15.85
N PHE A 56 0.97 2.17 -15.50
CA PHE A 56 2.39 2.36 -15.75
C PHE A 56 2.86 1.34 -16.78
N GLN A 57 3.80 1.73 -17.63
CA GLN A 57 4.31 0.86 -18.67
C GLN A 57 5.81 1.00 -18.80
N ALA A 58 6.53 -0.11 -18.81
CA ALA A 58 7.90 -0.15 -19.27
C ALA A 58 7.89 -0.27 -20.80
N GLU A 59 8.59 0.63 -21.46
CA GLU A 59 8.80 0.62 -22.91
C GLU A 59 10.28 0.96 -23.15
N GLU A 60 10.98 0.06 -23.84
CA GLU A 60 12.44 0.09 -24.01
C GLU A 60 13.22 0.14 -22.67
N LYS A 61 13.80 1.30 -22.34
CA LYS A 61 14.61 1.55 -21.13
C LYS A 61 13.95 2.56 -20.19
N MET A 62 12.69 2.91 -20.43
CA MET A 62 11.98 3.94 -19.69
C MET A 62 10.68 3.41 -19.11
N VAL A 63 10.24 4.02 -18.03
CA VAL A 63 8.92 3.79 -17.45
C VAL A 63 8.06 5.02 -17.67
N PHE A 64 6.87 4.78 -18.20
CA PHE A 64 5.87 5.79 -18.47
C PHE A 64 4.74 5.72 -17.43
N LEU A 65 4.36 6.88 -16.92
CA LEU A 65 3.10 7.11 -16.22
C LEU A 65 2.08 7.59 -17.25
N VAL A 66 0.99 6.85 -17.44
CA VAL A 66 -0.07 7.20 -18.38
C VAL A 66 -1.32 7.63 -17.62
N LEU A 67 -1.82 8.82 -17.91
CA LEU A 67 -3.06 9.34 -17.32
C LEU A 67 -4.30 8.73 -17.98
N LYS A 68 -5.40 8.71 -17.25
CA LYS A 68 -6.75 8.36 -17.76
C LYS A 68 -7.19 9.21 -18.96
N LYS A 69 -6.63 10.43 -19.09
CA LYS A 69 -6.86 11.33 -20.24
C LYS A 69 -5.92 11.09 -21.44
N GLY A 70 -5.09 10.04 -21.41
CA GLY A 70 -4.20 9.64 -22.50
C GLY A 70 -2.82 10.32 -22.52
N LYS A 71 -2.57 11.33 -21.69
CA LYS A 71 -1.24 11.98 -21.62
C LYS A 71 -0.26 11.07 -20.88
N ARG A 72 0.97 10.93 -21.41
CA ARG A 72 2.04 10.12 -20.81
C ARG A 72 3.25 10.95 -20.39
N TYR A 73 3.92 10.53 -19.31
CA TYR A 73 5.13 11.16 -18.79
C TYR A 73 6.19 10.11 -18.46
N ILE A 74 7.45 10.41 -18.76
CA ILE A 74 8.57 9.61 -18.28
C ILE A 74 8.74 9.86 -16.78
N ILE A 75 8.88 8.78 -16.02
CA ILE A 75 9.15 8.81 -14.59
C ILE A 75 10.44 8.05 -14.28
N ASN A 76 11.11 8.45 -13.19
CA ASN A 76 12.34 7.81 -12.74
C ASN A 76 12.02 6.80 -11.64
N TYR A 77 11.29 5.75 -12.02
CA TYR A 77 10.97 4.58 -11.20
C TYR A 77 11.03 3.35 -12.08
N THR A 78 11.33 2.21 -11.48
CA THR A 78 11.15 0.87 -12.06
C THR A 78 9.73 0.36 -11.80
N LEU A 79 9.28 -0.65 -12.55
CA LEU A 79 8.00 -1.30 -12.28
C LEU A 79 7.98 -1.97 -10.89
N SER A 80 9.10 -2.50 -10.43
CA SER A 80 9.22 -3.12 -9.10
C SER A 80 9.07 -2.08 -7.97
N GLU A 81 9.69 -0.91 -8.09
CA GLU A 81 9.50 0.18 -7.12
C GLU A 81 8.04 0.66 -7.11
N LEU A 82 7.39 0.75 -8.27
CA LEU A 82 5.99 1.14 -8.36
C LEU A 82 5.06 0.11 -7.68
N GLU A 83 5.35 -1.18 -7.81
CA GLU A 83 4.59 -2.24 -7.15
C GLU A 83 4.63 -2.11 -5.62
N GLU A 84 5.76 -1.67 -5.04
CA GLU A 84 5.88 -1.42 -3.61
C GLU A 84 5.17 -0.15 -3.14
N LEU A 85 5.18 0.89 -4.00
CA LEU A 85 4.65 2.22 -3.72
C LEU A 85 3.14 2.35 -3.94
N MET A 86 2.55 1.54 -4.80
CA MET A 86 1.14 1.66 -5.20
C MET A 86 0.22 0.74 -4.40
N ASN A 87 -1.03 1.15 -4.26
CA ASN A 87 -2.05 0.33 -3.63
C ASN A 87 -2.36 -0.89 -4.51
N PRO A 88 -2.13 -2.14 -4.03
CA PRO A 88 -2.31 -3.35 -4.83
C PRO A 88 -3.78 -3.61 -5.20
N ARG A 89 -4.73 -2.97 -4.51
CA ARG A 89 -6.16 -3.02 -4.90
C ARG A 89 -6.48 -2.16 -6.12
N GLU A 90 -5.64 -1.18 -6.43
CA GLU A 90 -5.81 -0.23 -7.54
C GLU A 90 -4.83 -0.50 -8.69
N PHE A 91 -3.59 -0.86 -8.37
CA PHE A 91 -2.54 -1.12 -9.33
C PHE A 91 -1.93 -2.50 -9.08
N PHE A 92 -1.93 -3.32 -10.12
CA PHE A 92 -1.27 -4.63 -10.12
C PHE A 92 -0.49 -4.79 -11.42
N ARG A 93 0.54 -5.62 -11.39
CA ARG A 93 1.40 -5.88 -12.54
C ARG A 93 0.77 -6.94 -13.44
N LEU A 94 0.73 -6.65 -14.74
CA LEU A 94 0.46 -7.64 -15.79
C LEU A 94 1.80 -8.24 -16.25
N ASN A 95 1.84 -9.55 -16.49
CA ASN A 95 3.05 -10.29 -16.94
C ASN A 95 3.23 -10.23 -18.45
#